data_AF-A0A961EB76-F1
#
_entry.id   AF-A0A961EB76-F1
#
_cell.length_a   1.000
_cell.length_b   1.000
_cell.length_c   1.000
_cell.angle_alpha   90.00
_cell.angle_beta   90.00
_cell.angle_gamma   90.00
#
_symmetry.space_group_name_H-M   'P 1'
#
loop_
_entity.id
_entity.type
_entity.pdbx_description
1 polymer ?
#
loop_
_entity_poly.entity_id
_entity_poly.type
_entity_poly.pdbx_seq_one_letter_code
_entity_poly.pdbx_strand_id
1 'polypeptide(L)'
;DCVRCMSQLALWSDSDQACRELHSKYVRTHGRGQASTVDVAKHWAWALVHLGQLPPATGLYLMTADALWDTDPAQARQLLGAAAAYRTRAGLDTPTSPRPLLHEPDVTAALADLTAWLTEAVGDDQVTLTIDGLAAEIV
;
A
#
# COMPACT_ATOMS: atom_id res chain seq x y z
N ASP A 1 14.13 -15.41 4.06
CA ASP A 1 13.17 -14.43 4.61
C ASP A 1 13.89 -13.15 5.07
N CYS A 2 14.70 -12.54 4.18
CA CYS A 2 15.56 -11.41 4.56
C CYS A 2 14.79 -10.09 4.65
N VAL A 3 13.81 -9.87 3.75
CA VAL A 3 12.97 -8.68 3.73
C VAL A 3 12.14 -8.54 5.01
N ARG A 4 11.52 -9.65 5.47
CA ARG A 4 10.77 -9.65 6.74
C ARG A 4 11.67 -9.34 7.93
N CYS A 5 12.85 -9.95 8.00
CA CYS A 5 13.83 -9.64 9.04
C CYS A 5 14.26 -8.17 9.01
N MET A 6 14.61 -7.62 7.84
CA MET A 6 15.01 -6.22 7.72
C MET A 6 13.89 -5.26 8.15
N SER A 7 12.64 -5.57 7.78
CA SER A 7 11.49 -4.78 8.22
C SER A 7 11.26 -4.88 9.73
N GLN A 8 11.40 -6.06 10.34
CA GLN A 8 11.28 -6.23 11.80
C GLN A 8 12.40 -5.50 12.57
N LEU A 9 13.58 -5.40 11.97
CA LEU A 9 14.75 -4.72 12.54
C LEU A 9 14.83 -3.23 12.18
N ALA A 10 13.81 -2.68 11.52
CA ALA A 10 13.76 -1.29 11.08
C ALA A 10 14.94 -0.86 10.17
N LEU A 11 15.49 -1.79 9.39
CA LEU A 11 16.54 -1.54 8.40
C LEU A 11 15.92 -1.05 7.08
N TRP A 12 15.28 0.13 7.11
CA TRP A 12 14.40 0.57 6.03
C TRP A 12 15.11 0.80 4.70
N SER A 13 16.30 1.39 4.70
CA SER A 13 17.08 1.62 3.46
C SER A 13 17.50 0.30 2.80
N ASP A 14 17.93 -0.68 3.59
CA ASP A 14 18.31 -2.00 3.08
C ASP A 14 17.07 -2.77 2.59
N SER A 15 15.96 -2.63 3.31
CA SER A 15 14.67 -3.20 2.92
C SER A 15 14.17 -2.59 1.60
N ASP A 16 14.25 -1.28 1.40
CA ASP A 16 13.91 -0.61 0.13
C ASP A 16 14.72 -1.20 -1.03
N GLN A 17 16.04 -1.27 -0.88
CA GLN A 17 16.91 -1.79 -1.93
C GLN A 17 16.58 -3.25 -2.28
N ALA A 18 16.47 -4.12 -1.28
CA ALA A 18 16.20 -5.53 -1.49
C ALA A 18 14.79 -5.75 -2.08
N CYS A 19 13.79 -5.04 -1.58
CA CYS A 19 12.42 -5.12 -2.08
C CYS A 19 12.33 -4.68 -3.54
N ARG A 20 13.00 -3.60 -3.94
CA ARG A 20 12.98 -3.11 -5.33
C ARG A 20 13.49 -4.17 -6.31
N GLU A 21 14.59 -4.85 -5.97
CA GLU A 21 15.17 -5.91 -6.80
C GLU A 21 14.23 -7.13 -6.88
N LEU A 22 13.73 -7.59 -5.73
CA LEU A 22 12.84 -8.75 -5.65
C LEU A 22 11.50 -8.49 -6.34
N HIS A 23 10.88 -7.33 -6.11
CA HIS A 23 9.62 -6.96 -6.72
C HIS A 23 9.76 -6.89 -8.25
N SER A 24 10.81 -6.25 -8.77
CA SER A 24 11.10 -6.22 -10.20
C SER A 24 11.19 -7.62 -10.81
N LYS A 25 11.85 -8.55 -10.12
CA LYS A 25 11.94 -9.96 -10.53
C LYS A 25 10.58 -10.66 -10.48
N TYR A 26 9.87 -10.56 -9.35
CA TYR A 26 8.62 -11.31 -9.12
C TYR A 26 7.47 -10.85 -10.00
N VAL A 27 7.37 -9.55 -10.27
CA VAL A 27 6.41 -9.03 -11.25
C VAL A 27 6.60 -9.68 -12.62
N ARG A 28 7.85 -9.92 -13.06
CA ARG A 28 8.12 -10.57 -14.35
C ARG A 28 7.87 -12.08 -14.34
N THR A 29 8.13 -12.76 -13.23
CA THR A 29 8.13 -14.25 -13.21
C THR A 29 6.86 -14.87 -12.63
N HIS A 30 6.13 -14.15 -11.76
CA HIS A 30 4.92 -14.64 -11.10
C HIS A 30 3.69 -13.83 -11.50
N GLY A 31 3.85 -12.52 -11.65
CA GLY A 31 2.74 -11.58 -11.80
C GLY A 31 2.44 -10.86 -10.50
N ARG A 32 1.58 -9.84 -10.57
CA ARG A 32 1.45 -8.82 -9.52
C ARG A 32 0.58 -9.22 -8.34
N GLY A 33 -0.51 -9.94 -8.60
CA GLY A 33 -1.41 -10.45 -7.55
C GLY A 33 -0.92 -11.73 -6.88
N GLN A 34 0.28 -12.23 -7.23
CA GLN A 34 0.84 -13.43 -6.62
C GLN A 34 1.33 -13.12 -5.20
N ALA A 35 1.07 -14.05 -4.28
CA ALA A 35 1.30 -13.85 -2.85
C ALA A 35 2.72 -13.36 -2.51
N SER A 36 3.75 -13.91 -3.16
CA SER A 36 5.14 -13.49 -2.96
C SER A 36 5.43 -12.08 -3.49
N THR A 37 4.81 -11.69 -4.61
CA THR A 37 4.93 -10.32 -5.16
C THR A 37 4.24 -9.32 -4.25
N VAL A 38 3.07 -9.67 -3.75
CA VAL A 38 2.26 -8.85 -2.83
C VAL A 38 2.98 -8.64 -1.50
N ASP A 39 3.52 -9.72 -0.91
CA ASP A 39 4.30 -9.65 0.35
C ASP A 39 5.48 -8.67 0.21
N VAL A 40 6.28 -8.81 -0.86
CA VAL A 40 7.40 -7.89 -1.12
C VAL A 40 6.90 -6.46 -1.35
N ALA A 41 5.79 -6.25 -2.06
CA ALA A 41 5.24 -4.92 -2.31
C ALA A 41 4.78 -4.24 -1.01
N LYS A 42 4.14 -4.96 -0.09
CA LYS A 42 3.75 -4.46 1.24
C LYS A 42 4.97 -4.04 2.06
N HIS A 43 5.97 -4.91 2.16
CA HIS A 43 7.23 -4.60 2.85
C HIS A 43 7.95 -3.40 2.23
N TRP A 44 7.93 -3.28 0.91
CA TRP A 44 8.53 -2.14 0.22
C TRP A 44 7.80 -0.84 0.52
N ALA A 45 6.46 -0.83 0.41
CA ALA A 45 5.64 0.35 0.70
C ALA A 45 5.83 0.78 2.17
N TRP A 46 5.90 -0.18 3.08
CA TRP A 46 6.16 0.08 4.49
C TRP A 46 7.55 0.71 4.74
N ALA A 47 8.59 0.21 4.08
CA ALA A 47 9.93 0.81 4.15
C ALA A 47 9.92 2.25 3.61
N LEU A 48 9.26 2.50 2.47
CA LEU A 48 9.14 3.83 1.87
C LEU A 48 8.43 4.83 2.81
N VAL A 49 7.38 4.39 3.51
CA VAL A 49 6.72 5.21 4.55
C VAL A 49 7.72 5.63 5.63
N HIS A 50 8.51 4.68 6.15
CA HIS A 50 9.48 4.95 7.21
C HIS A 50 10.66 5.80 6.74
N LEU A 51 10.95 5.80 5.44
CA LEU A 51 11.91 6.69 4.80
C LEU A 51 11.33 8.07 4.45
N GLY A 52 10.06 8.34 4.79
CA GLY A 52 9.37 9.60 4.47
C GLY A 52 8.98 9.74 2.99
N GLN A 53 9.11 8.68 2.20
CA GLN A 53 8.79 8.67 0.77
C GLN A 53 7.32 8.30 0.55
N LEU A 54 6.41 9.17 1.01
CA LEU A 54 4.97 8.91 0.97
C LEU A 54 4.39 8.79 -0.45
N PRO A 55 4.75 9.64 -1.45
CA PRO A 55 4.21 9.50 -2.80
C PRO A 55 4.48 8.12 -3.43
N PRO A 56 5.72 7.60 -3.50
CA PRO A 56 5.95 6.26 -4.06
C PRO A 56 5.34 5.14 -3.20
N ALA A 57 5.28 5.30 -1.88
CA ALA A 57 4.60 4.33 -1.02
C ALA A 57 3.10 4.22 -1.36
N THR A 58 2.40 5.35 -1.48
CA THR A 58 0.96 5.38 -1.82
C THR A 58 0.71 4.78 -3.19
N GLY A 59 1.52 5.11 -4.20
CA GLY A 59 1.44 4.49 -5.52
C GLY A 59 1.61 2.97 -5.50
N LEU A 60 2.50 2.46 -4.62
CA LEU A 60 2.70 1.03 -4.48
C LEU A 60 1.51 0.34 -3.77
N TYR A 61 0.95 0.94 -2.73
CA TYR A 61 -0.28 0.45 -2.09
C TYR A 61 -1.44 0.39 -3.09
N LEU A 62 -1.65 1.44 -3.89
CA LEU A 62 -2.70 1.48 -4.93
C LEU A 62 -2.53 0.36 -5.97
N MET A 63 -1.32 0.20 -6.52
CA MET A 63 -1.06 -0.85 -7.51
C MET A 63 -1.20 -2.26 -6.94
N THR A 64 -0.92 -2.43 -5.65
CA THR A 64 -1.02 -3.73 -4.97
C THR A 64 -2.47 -4.06 -4.66
N ALA A 65 -3.26 -3.07 -4.24
CA ALA A 65 -4.70 -3.21 -4.06
C ALA A 65 -5.41 -3.56 -5.37
N ASP A 66 -5.09 -2.86 -6.46
CA ASP A 66 -5.60 -3.15 -7.80
C ASP A 66 -5.30 -4.59 -8.26
N ALA A 67 -4.11 -5.09 -7.94
CA ALA A 67 -3.71 -6.46 -8.28
C ALA A 67 -4.39 -7.55 -7.43
N LEU A 68 -4.95 -7.18 -6.28
CA LEU A 68 -5.69 -8.06 -5.37
C LEU A 68 -7.20 -7.94 -5.52
N TRP A 69 -7.68 -7.03 -6.36
CA TRP A 69 -9.09 -6.62 -6.41
C TRP A 69 -10.06 -7.81 -6.54
N ASP A 70 -9.74 -8.75 -7.44
CA ASP A 70 -10.58 -9.92 -7.71
C ASP A 70 -10.30 -11.11 -6.77
N THR A 71 -9.10 -11.19 -6.20
CA THR A 71 -8.63 -12.40 -5.49
C THR A 71 -8.67 -12.27 -3.98
N ASP A 72 -8.42 -11.07 -3.46
CA ASP A 72 -8.47 -10.74 -2.04
C ASP A 72 -8.98 -9.30 -1.84
N PRO A 73 -10.30 -9.08 -2.03
CA PRO A 73 -10.91 -7.76 -1.95
C PRO A 73 -10.88 -7.16 -0.53
N ALA A 74 -10.67 -7.98 0.51
CA ALA A 74 -10.52 -7.51 1.88
C ALA A 74 -9.12 -6.89 2.06
N GLN A 75 -8.07 -7.60 1.65
CA GLN A 75 -6.72 -7.09 1.69
C GLN A 75 -6.54 -5.87 0.77
N ALA A 76 -7.19 -5.85 -0.39
CA ALA A 76 -7.19 -4.70 -1.28
C ALA A 76 -7.72 -3.44 -0.56
N ARG A 77 -8.85 -3.55 0.15
CA ARG A 77 -9.43 -2.45 0.94
C ARG A 77 -8.49 -1.94 2.03
N GLN A 78 -7.82 -2.84 2.75
CA GLN A 78 -6.85 -2.45 3.78
C GLN A 78 -5.68 -1.64 3.19
N LEU A 79 -5.17 -2.06 2.04
CA LEU A 79 -4.09 -1.35 1.34
C LEU A 79 -4.57 0.00 0.79
N LEU A 80 -5.82 0.09 0.30
CA LEU A 80 -6.43 1.38 -0.08
C LEU A 80 -6.61 2.30 1.12
N GLY A 81 -6.98 1.77 2.29
CA GLY A 81 -7.08 2.54 3.53
C GLY A 81 -5.74 3.15 3.93
N ALA A 82 -4.65 2.38 3.83
CA ALA A 82 -3.31 2.92 4.04
C ALA A 82 -2.91 3.97 2.98
N ALA A 83 -3.24 3.73 1.71
CA ALA A 83 -3.00 4.72 0.65
C ALA A 83 -3.75 6.03 0.94
N ALA A 84 -5.02 5.97 1.33
CA ALA A 84 -5.83 7.14 1.69
C ALA A 84 -5.22 7.89 2.88
N ALA A 85 -4.89 7.19 3.97
CA ALA A 85 -4.33 7.80 5.17
C ALA A 85 -2.98 8.51 4.90
N TYR A 86 -2.08 7.85 4.16
CA TYR A 86 -0.79 8.46 3.82
C TYR A 86 -0.91 9.58 2.78
N ARG A 87 -1.88 9.53 1.87
CA ARG A 87 -2.17 10.64 0.95
C ARG A 87 -2.66 11.88 1.70
N THR A 88 -3.61 11.71 2.64
CA THR A 88 -4.08 12.80 3.49
C THR A 88 -2.93 13.40 4.30
N ARG A 89 -2.09 12.56 4.91
CA ARG A 89 -0.89 13.01 5.65
C ARG A 89 0.11 13.78 4.78
N ALA A 90 0.25 13.38 3.51
CA ALA A 90 1.18 13.99 2.57
C ALA A 90 0.60 15.21 1.82
N GLY A 91 -0.69 15.53 1.99
CA GLY A 91 -1.36 16.58 1.22
C GLY A 91 -1.43 16.28 -0.28
N LEU A 92 -1.65 15.01 -0.65
CA LEU A 92 -1.69 14.57 -2.05
C LEU A 92 -3.12 14.58 -2.60
N ASP A 93 -3.47 15.61 -3.37
CA ASP A 93 -4.83 15.82 -3.90
C ASP A 93 -5.26 14.74 -4.91
N THR A 94 -4.34 14.28 -5.77
CA THR A 94 -4.65 13.33 -6.84
C THR A 94 -4.00 11.97 -6.59
N PRO A 95 -4.75 10.86 -6.65
CA PRO A 95 -4.15 9.54 -6.60
C PRO A 95 -3.30 9.34 -7.84
N THR A 96 -2.00 9.11 -7.62
CA THR A 96 -1.04 8.88 -8.70
C THR A 96 -0.57 7.43 -8.62
N SER A 97 -0.97 6.65 -9.61
CA SER A 97 -0.36 5.34 -9.85
C SER A 97 0.75 5.51 -10.89
N PRO A 98 1.92 4.85 -10.71
CA PRO A 98 3.00 4.86 -11.71
C PRO A 98 2.62 4.26 -13.07
N ARG A 99 1.47 3.59 -13.16
CA ARG A 99 0.96 2.89 -14.35
C ARG A 99 -0.57 2.81 -14.32
N PRO A 100 -1.23 2.57 -15.46
CA PRO A 100 -2.67 2.34 -15.48
C PRO A 100 -3.09 1.20 -14.53
N LEU A 101 -4.19 1.40 -13.82
CA LEU A 101 -4.83 0.39 -12.96
C LEU A 101 -5.80 -0.44 -13.79
N LEU A 102 -5.93 -1.73 -13.50
CA LEU A 102 -6.86 -2.61 -14.21
C LEU A 102 -8.31 -2.31 -13.81
N HIS A 103 -8.53 -1.98 -12.54
CA HIS A 103 -9.82 -1.69 -11.93
C HIS A 103 -9.92 -0.20 -11.57
N GLU A 104 -9.38 0.69 -12.41
CA GLU A 104 -9.26 2.12 -12.11
C GLU A 104 -10.53 2.78 -11.57
N PRO A 105 -11.74 2.58 -12.16
CA PRO A 105 -12.95 3.21 -11.66
C PRO A 105 -13.29 2.76 -10.23
N ASP A 106 -13.25 1.45 -9.98
CA ASP A 106 -13.64 0.87 -8.70
C ASP A 106 -12.61 1.17 -7.59
N VAL A 107 -11.32 1.08 -7.93
CA VAL A 107 -10.23 1.42 -7.01
C VAL A 107 -10.25 2.90 -6.66
N THR A 108 -10.52 3.78 -7.63
CA THR A 108 -10.58 5.23 -7.39
C THR A 108 -11.80 5.60 -6.56
N ALA A 109 -12.95 4.99 -6.82
CA ALA A 109 -14.16 5.17 -6.01
C ALA A 109 -13.94 4.73 -4.56
N ALA A 110 -13.45 3.51 -4.35
CA ALA A 110 -13.16 3.01 -3.01
C ALA A 110 -12.12 3.85 -2.26
N LEU A 111 -11.09 4.35 -2.97
CA LEU A 111 -10.12 5.25 -2.37
C LEU A 111 -10.74 6.60 -1.95
N ALA A 112 -11.65 7.15 -2.77
CA ALA A 112 -12.35 8.38 -2.44
C ALA A 112 -13.24 8.21 -1.21
N ASP A 113 -14.02 7.13 -1.14
CA ASP A 113 -14.86 6.80 0.00
C ASP A 113 -14.04 6.68 1.30
N LEU A 114 -12.90 5.98 1.23
CA LEU A 114 -11.98 5.84 2.37
C LEU A 114 -11.34 7.17 2.78
N THR A 115 -11.02 8.02 1.82
CA THR A 115 -10.46 9.36 2.10
C THR A 115 -11.49 10.25 2.80
N ALA A 116 -12.75 10.19 2.37
CA ALA A 116 -13.85 10.89 3.02
C ALA A 116 -14.06 10.39 4.45
N TRP A 117 -14.16 9.07 4.64
CA TRP A 117 -14.30 8.46 5.95
C TRP A 117 -13.17 8.85 6.91
N LEU A 118 -11.91 8.81 6.45
CA LEU A 118 -10.76 9.25 7.25
C LEU A 118 -10.85 10.72 7.64
N THR A 119 -11.32 11.59 6.75
CA THR A 119 -11.45 13.02 7.04
C THR A 119 -12.49 13.28 8.14
N GLU A 120 -13.57 12.50 8.16
CA GLU A 120 -14.60 12.54 9.20
C GLU A 120 -14.13 11.92 10.52
N ALA A 121 -13.37 10.81 10.46
CA ALA A 121 -12.89 10.07 11.62
C ALA A 121 -11.71 10.73 12.37
N VAL A 122 -10.93 11.61 11.71
CA VAL A 122 -9.77 12.33 12.28
C VAL A 122 -10.14 13.22 13.49
N GLY A 123 -11.42 13.35 13.84
CA GLY A 123 -11.90 13.99 15.06
C GLY A 123 -11.77 13.19 16.36
N ASP A 124 -11.67 11.84 16.34
CA ASP A 124 -11.85 11.06 17.59
C ASP A 124 -10.93 9.83 17.82
N ASP A 125 -10.24 9.25 16.83
CA ASP A 125 -9.33 8.13 17.09
C ASP A 125 -8.22 7.98 16.04
N GLN A 126 -6.99 7.67 16.46
CA GLN A 126 -5.87 7.51 15.53
C GLN A 126 -5.96 6.16 14.81
N VAL A 127 -6.31 6.23 13.54
CA VAL A 127 -6.31 5.14 12.57
C VAL A 127 -5.00 4.35 12.65
N THR A 128 -5.10 3.05 12.96
CA THR A 128 -3.91 2.18 13.09
C THR A 128 -3.45 1.66 11.72
N LEU A 129 -2.23 2.01 11.32
CA LEU A 129 -1.62 1.56 10.08
C LEU A 129 -0.56 0.49 10.35
N THR A 130 -0.62 -0.58 9.58
CA THR A 130 0.31 -1.72 9.63
C THR A 130 0.91 -1.96 8.26
N ILE A 131 1.82 -2.93 8.17
CA ILE A 131 2.39 -3.39 6.90
C ILE A 131 1.33 -3.97 5.93
N ASP A 132 0.28 -4.57 6.47
CA ASP A 132 -0.86 -5.09 5.69
C ASP A 132 -1.86 -3.98 5.34
N GLY A 133 -1.56 -2.73 5.67
CA GLY A 133 -2.40 -1.57 5.43
C GLY A 133 -3.15 -1.14 6.67
N LEU A 134 -4.33 -0.56 6.47
CA LEU A 134 -5.22 -0.13 7.54
C LEU A 134 -5.67 -1.35 8.38
N ALA A 135 -5.36 -1.34 9.67
CA ALA A 135 -5.86 -2.34 10.61
C ALA A 135 -7.39 -2.33 10.60
N ALA A 136 -8.00 -3.51 10.65
CA ALA A 136 -9.42 -3.71 10.38
C ALA A 136 -10.33 -2.93 11.35
N GLU A 137 -10.69 -1.72 10.95
CA GLU A 137 -11.91 -1.00 11.33
C GLU A 137 -12.48 -0.36 10.07
N ILE A 138 -12.98 -1.19 9.16
CA ILE A 138 -13.93 -0.76 8.13
C ILE A 138 -14.99 -1.87 8.09
N VAL A 139 -16.06 -1.66 8.86
CA VAL A 139 -17.29 -2.48 8.85
C VAL A 139 -18.16 -2.02 7.69
#